data_AF-A0A7C7RE94-F1
#
_entry.id   AF-A0A7C7RE94-F1
#
_cell.length_a   1.000
_cell.length_b   1.000
_cell.length_c   1.000
_cell.angle_alpha   90.00
_cell.angle_beta   90.00
_cell.angle_gamma   90.00
#
_symmetry.space_group_name_H-M   'P 1'
#
loop_
_entity.id
_entity.type
_entity.pdbx_description
1 polymer ?
#
loop_
_entity_poly.entity_id
_entity_poly.type
_entity_poly.pdbx_seq_one_letter_code
_entity_poly.pdbx_strand_id
1 'polypeptide(L)' 'MKNKEFVIEWLKRAKSNLERGKLGKTSEDILYEDLCFDCQQTAEKAIKALLISLDKEYLPTHS' A
#
# COMPACT_ATOMS: atom_id res chain seq x y z
N MET A 1 9.11 14.33 13.69
CA MET A 1 8.91 12.87 13.78
C MET A 1 10.19 12.17 13.36
N LYS A 2 10.68 11.22 14.16
CA LYS A 2 11.62 10.22 13.65
C LYS A 2 10.96 9.52 12.45
N ASN A 3 11.74 9.13 11.45
CA ASN A 3 11.29 8.35 10.29
C ASN A 3 10.27 9.03 9.35
N LYS A 4 10.13 10.36 9.37
CA LYS A 4 9.16 11.09 8.54
C LYS A 4 9.28 10.77 7.04
N GLU A 5 10.50 10.66 6.53
CA GLU A 5 10.75 10.32 5.12
C GLU A 5 10.24 8.92 4.77
N PHE A 6 10.45 7.94 5.66
CA PHE A 6 9.92 6.58 5.48
C PHE A 6 8.38 6.54 5.51
N VAL A 7 7.74 7.29 6.41
CA VAL A 7 6.28 7.40 6.47
C VAL A 7 5.74 7.94 5.14
N ILE A 8 6.33 9.03 4.62
CA ILE A 8 5.91 9.64 3.35
C ILE A 8 6.08 8.66 2.19
N GLU A 9 7.19 7.93 2.14
CA GLU A 9 7.45 6.94 1.09
C GLU A 9 6.41 5.81 1.11
N TRP A 10 6.05 5.27 2.28
CA TRP A 10 5.02 4.23 2.37
C TRP A 10 3.63 4.72 2.00
N LEU A 11 3.26 5.95 2.39
CA LEU A 11 2.00 6.56 1.97
C LEU A 11 1.96 6.81 0.46
N LYS A 12 3.07 7.22 -0.15
CA LYS A 12 3.17 7.39 -1.61
C LYS A 12 2.91 6.07 -2.34
N ARG A 13 3.49 4.97 -1.84
CA ARG A 13 3.26 3.62 -2.40
C ARG A 13 1.82 3.16 -2.20
N ALA A 14 1.25 3.35 -0.99
CA ALA A 14 -0.15 3.01 -0.72
C ALA A 14 -1.11 3.75 -1.65
N LYS A 15 -0.87 5.04 -1.89
CA LYS A 15 -1.62 5.85 -2.85
C LYS A 15 -1.47 5.33 -4.27
N SER A 16 -0.26 4.97 -4.70
CA SER A 16 -0.05 4.39 -6.03
C SER A 16 -0.84 3.09 -6.25
N ASN A 17 -0.86 2.20 -5.26
CA ASN A 17 -1.71 0.99 -5.29
C ASN A 17 -3.21 1.35 -5.38
N LEU A 18 -3.66 2.36 -4.62
CA LEU A 18 -5.06 2.76 -4.57
C LEU A 18 -5.54 3.30 -5.92
N GLU A 19 -4.72 4.12 -6.55
CA GLU A 19 -5.06 4.70 -7.85
C GLU A 19 -5.15 3.62 -8.94
N ARG A 20 -4.33 2.56 -8.89
CA ARG A 20 -4.50 1.40 -9.79
C ARG A 20 -5.79 0.64 -9.52
N GLY A 21 -6.11 0.35 -8.26
CA GLY A 21 -7.35 -0.31 -7.89
C GLY A 21 -8.60 0.48 -8.30
N LYS A 22 -8.59 1.82 -8.13
CA LYS A 22 -9.67 2.71 -8.55
C LYS A 22 -9.86 2.80 -10.06
N LEU A 23 -8.77 2.73 -10.82
CA LEU A 23 -8.83 2.76 -12.28
C LEU A 23 -9.60 1.55 -12.83
N GLY A 24 -9.65 0.47 -12.05
CA GLY A 24 -10.38 -0.74 -12.41
C GLY A 24 -9.73 -1.47 -13.59
N LYS A 25 -10.53 -2.27 -14.31
CA LYS A 25 -10.05 -2.93 -15.52
C LYS A 25 -9.91 -1.91 -16.64
N THR A 26 -8.67 -1.58 -17.00
CA THR A 26 -8.35 -0.79 -18.20
C THR A 26 -8.13 -1.64 -19.45
N SER A 27 -8.05 -2.95 -19.27
CA SER A 27 -7.97 -3.97 -20.32
C SER A 27 -8.75 -5.21 -19.89
N GLU A 28 -9.29 -5.96 -20.85
CA GLU A 28 -9.96 -7.24 -20.60
C GLU A 28 -9.03 -8.27 -19.96
N ASP A 29 -7.72 -8.19 -20.25
CA ASP A 29 -6.70 -9.11 -19.73
C ASP A 29 -6.33 -8.85 -18.27
N ILE A 30 -6.72 -7.70 -17.70
CA ILE A 30 -6.48 -7.42 -16.28
C ILE A 30 -7.46 -8.25 -15.45
N LEU A 31 -6.92 -9.10 -14.58
CA LEU A 31 -7.72 -9.91 -13.67
C LEU A 31 -8.18 -9.08 -12.47
N TYR A 32 -9.37 -9.37 -11.95
CA TYR A 32 -9.87 -8.66 -10.76
C TYR A 32 -9.02 -8.97 -9.53
N GLU A 33 -8.42 -10.16 -9.49
CA GLU A 33 -7.50 -10.63 -8.46
C GLU A 33 -6.29 -9.70 -8.33
N ASP A 34 -5.75 -9.20 -9.45
CA ASP A 34 -4.63 -8.24 -9.43
C ASP A 34 -5.07 -6.89 -8.86
N LEU A 35 -6.30 -6.44 -9.18
CA LEU A 35 -6.87 -5.21 -8.63
C LEU A 35 -7.17 -5.37 -7.12
N CYS A 36 -7.66 -6.53 -6.70
CA CYS A 36 -7.86 -6.87 -5.30
C CYS A 36 -6.53 -6.90 -4.54
N PHE A 37 -5.47 -7.45 -5.15
CA PHE A 37 -4.12 -7.42 -4.59
C PHE A 37 -3.62 -5.98 -4.44
N ASP A 38 -3.83 -5.11 -5.44
CA ASP A 38 -3.51 -3.69 -5.31
C ASP A 38 -4.26 -3.04 -4.13
N CYS A 39 -5.55 -3.31 -3.96
CA CYS A 39 -6.33 -2.83 -2.82
C CYS A 39 -5.82 -3.35 -1.46
N GLN A 40 -5.47 -4.64 -1.37
CA GLN A 40 -4.83 -5.22 -0.18
C GLN A 40 -3.51 -4.48 0.13
N GLN A 41 -2.68 -4.29 -0.89
CA GLN A 41 -1.39 -3.62 -0.77
C GLN A 41 -1.51 -2.15 -0.37
N THR A 42 -2.58 -1.46 -0.77
CA THR A 42 -2.90 -0.12 -0.24
C THR A 42 -3.08 -0.15 1.27
N ALA A 43 -3.92 -1.05 1.78
CA ALA A 43 -4.21 -1.16 3.20
C ALA A 43 -2.94 -1.51 4.00
N GLU A 44 -2.18 -2.53 3.55
CA GLU A 44 -0.96 -2.96 4.22
C GLU A 44 0.07 -1.82 4.32
N LYS A 45 0.33 -1.12 3.21
CA LYS A 45 1.31 -0.04 3.18
C LYS A 45 0.89 1.18 3.98
N ALA A 46 -0.41 1.50 3.99
CA ALA A 46 -0.94 2.58 4.81
C ALA A 46 -0.82 2.27 6.31
N ILE A 47 -1.15 1.04 6.72
CA ILE A 47 -0.98 0.57 8.11
C ILE A 47 0.49 0.57 8.50
N LYS A 48 1.39 0.11 7.62
CA LYS A 48 2.83 0.17 7.85
C LYS A 48 3.33 1.61 8.07
N ALA A 49 2.86 2.56 7.27
CA ALA A 49 3.20 3.97 7.45
C ALA A 49 2.72 4.50 8.81
N LEU A 50 1.53 4.09 9.25
CA LEU A 50 0.98 4.42 10.58
C LEU A 50 1.80 3.79 11.71
N LEU A 51 2.21 2.53 11.61
CA LEU A 51 3.02 1.87 12.64
C LEU A 51 4.40 2.55 12.77
N ILE A 52 5.04 2.88 11.65
CA ILE A 52 6.31 3.64 11.64
C ILE A 52 6.13 5.03 12.27
N SER A 53 5.02 5.71 12.00
CA SER A 53 4.77 7.04 12.57
C SER A 53 4.58 7.01 14.09
N LEU A 54 4.11 5.87 14.62
CA LEU A 54 3.93 5.60 16.04
C LEU A 54 5.16 4.93 16.70
N ASP A 55 6.26 4.77 15.96
CA ASP A 55 7.47 4.06 16.40
C ASP A 55 7.17 2.63 16.92
N LYS A 56 6.23 1.96 16.24
CA LYS A 56 5.84 0.56 16.51
C LYS A 56 6.48 -0.37 15.50
N GLU A 57 6.85 -1.56 15.98
CA GLU A 57 7.27 -2.65 15.10
C GLU A 57 6.14 -3.05 14.16
N TYR A 58 6.53 -3.49 12.97
CA TYR A 58 5.64 -4.09 11.99
C TYR A 58 6.24 -5.42 11.56
N LEU A 59 5.39 -6.41 11.33
CA LEU A 59 5.83 -7.70 10.83
C LEU A 59 6.04 -7.59 9.30
N PRO A 60 7.17 -8.05 8.74
CA PRO A 60 7.28 -8.24 7.31
C PRO A 60 6.35 -9.39 6.89
N THR A 61 5.35 -9.10 6.07
CA THR A 61 4.34 -10.07 5.61
C THR A 61 4.68 -10.74 4.27
N HIS A 62 5.94 -10.70 3.85
CA HIS A 62 6.39 -11.40 2.64
C HIS A 62 7.17 -12.67 2.99
N SER A 63 6.62 -13.83 2.61
CA SER A 63 7.38 -15.04 2.26
C SER A 63 7.70 -15.04 0.78
#